data_AF-A0A8J6TSH5-F1
#
_entry.id   AF-A0A8J6TSH5-F1
#
_cell.length_a   1.000
_cell.length_b   1.000
_cell.length_c   1.000
_cell.angle_alpha   90.00
_cell.angle_beta   90.00
_cell.angle_gamma   90.00
#
_symmetry.space_group_name_H-M   'P 1'
#
loop_
_entity.id
_entity.type
_entity.pdbx_description
1 polymer ?
#
loop_
_entity_poly.entity_id
_entity_poly.type
_entity_poly.pdbx_seq_one_letter_code
_entity_poly.pdbx_strand_id
1 'polypeptide(L)' 'MAGEIATRSNVGQLVLTHFYPECDQVDIEKECRKTYTGPLVLAEDLIKIEL' A
#
# COMPACT_ATOMS: atom_id res chain seq x y z
N MET A 1 -2.57 -2.15 10.43
CA MET A 1 -1.71 -2.17 9.21
C MET A 1 -2.20 -1.09 8.24
N ALA A 2 -1.40 -0.70 7.23
CA ALA A 2 -1.76 0.38 6.29
C ALA A 2 -3.12 0.15 5.59
N GLY A 3 -3.43 -1.10 5.20
CA GLY A 3 -4.73 -1.46 4.62
C GLY A 3 -5.93 -1.19 5.54
N GLU A 4 -5.83 -1.54 6.81
CA GLU A 4 -6.93 -1.32 7.77
C GLU A 4 -7.23 0.17 7.96
N ILE A 5 -6.18 0.99 8.05
CA ILE A 5 -6.31 2.44 8.17
C ILE A 5 -6.95 3.02 6.91
N ALA A 6 -6.48 2.60 5.72
CA ALA A 6 -7.04 3.03 4.44
C ALA A 6 -8.54 2.71 4.31
N THR A 7 -8.94 1.50 4.70
CA THR A 7 -10.35 1.08 4.70
C THR A 7 -11.19 1.88 5.67
N ARG A 8 -10.71 2.05 6.91
CA ARG A 8 -11.42 2.82 7.94
C ARG A 8 -11.53 4.30 7.61
N SER A 9 -10.54 4.85 6.91
CA SER A 9 -10.53 6.24 6.43
C SER A 9 -11.27 6.43 5.11
N ASN A 10 -11.78 5.36 4.49
CA ASN A 10 -12.48 5.40 3.20
C ASN A 10 -11.69 6.15 2.11
N VAL A 11 -10.39 5.87 2.01
CA VAL A 11 -9.51 6.56 1.06
C VAL A 11 -9.74 6.06 -0.38
N GLY A 12 -9.68 6.98 -1.34
CA GLY A 12 -9.82 6.66 -2.76
C GLY A 12 -8.65 5.86 -3.35
N GLN A 13 -7.45 5.96 -2.75
CA GLN A 13 -6.26 5.22 -3.17
C GLN A 13 -5.29 5.07 -2.00
N LEU A 14 -4.65 3.90 -1.87
CA LEU A 14 -3.57 3.61 -0.93
C LEU A 14 -2.25 3.50 -1.68
N VAL A 15 -1.27 4.33 -1.33
CA VAL A 15 0.08 4.31 -1.89
C VAL A 15 1.06 3.88 -0.81
N LEU A 16 1.76 2.78 -1.03
CA LEU A 16 2.76 2.25 -0.12
C LEU A 16 4.14 2.72 -0.57
N THR A 17 4.86 3.40 0.33
CA THR A 17 6.21 3.91 0.12
C THR A 17 7.15 3.32 1.17
N HIS A 18 8.46 3.38 0.93
CA HIS A 18 9.49 3.00 1.91
C HIS A 18 9.52 1.48 2.21
N PHE A 19 9.81 0.68 1.19
CA PHE A 19 10.02 -0.75 1.32
C PHE A 19 11.39 -1.04 1.95
N TYR A 20 11.42 -1.77 3.06
CA TYR A 20 12.67 -2.17 3.71
C TYR A 20 13.22 -3.43 3.03
N PRO A 21 14.44 -3.40 2.45
CA PRO A 21 14.92 -4.48 1.58
C PRO A 21 15.41 -5.74 2.31
N GLU A 22 15.58 -5.71 3.63
CA GLU A 22 16.39 -6.74 4.33
C GLU A 22 15.61 -7.66 5.29
N CYS A 23 14.28 -7.53 5.40
CA CYS A 23 13.54 -8.27 6.42
C CYS A 23 12.39 -9.08 5.82
N ASP A 24 12.76 -10.24 5.28
CA ASP A 24 11.88 -11.30 4.77
C ASP A 24 10.97 -10.87 3.60
N GLN A 25 10.61 -11.80 2.73
CA GLN A 25 9.75 -11.55 1.58
C GLN A 25 8.28 -11.39 2.01
N VAL A 26 8.01 -10.50 2.96
CA VAL A 26 6.65 -10.19 3.39
C VAL A 26 5.99 -9.45 2.23
N ASP A 27 5.04 -10.14 1.62
CA ASP A 27 4.21 -9.62 0.55
C ASP A 27 3.25 -8.59 1.16
N ILE A 28 3.75 -7.37 1.43
CA ILE A 28 3.01 -6.26 2.06
C ILE A 28 1.74 -5.94 1.28
N GLU A 29 1.76 -6.17 -0.04
CA GLU A 29 0.58 -6.11 -0.87
C GLU A 29 -0.51 -7.07 -0.37
N LYS A 30 -0.19 -8.36 -0.21
CA LYS A 30 -1.14 -9.37 0.29
C LYS A 30 -1.66 -9.01 1.68
N GLU A 31 -0.82 -8.51 2.57
CA GLU A 31 -1.26 -8.07 3.90
C GLU A 31 -2.24 -6.89 3.83
N CYS A 32 -1.96 -5.88 2.99
CA CYS A 32 -2.88 -4.76 2.81
C CYS A 32 -4.20 -5.19 2.14
N ARG A 33 -4.13 -6.12 1.18
CA ARG A 33 -5.31 -6.66 0.46
C ARG A 33 -6.28 -7.44 1.34
N LYS A 34 -5.86 -7.95 2.51
CA LYS A 34 -6.78 -8.58 3.49
C LYS A 34 -7.84 -7.61 4.01
N THR A 35 -7.53 -6.31 4.02
CA THR A 35 -8.37 -5.29 4.66
C THR A 35 -8.81 -4.19 3.70
N TYR A 36 -7.98 -3.84 2.72
CA TYR A 36 -8.24 -2.79 1.73
C TYR A 36 -8.48 -3.36 0.34
N THR A 37 -9.67 -3.10 -0.19
CA THR A 37 -10.13 -3.54 -1.51
C THR A 37 -10.03 -2.46 -2.58
N GLY A 38 -9.67 -1.23 -2.22
CA GLY A 38 -9.52 -0.12 -3.17
C GLY A 38 -8.23 -0.15 -3.99
N PRO A 39 -7.99 0.90 -4.80
CA PRO A 39 -6.77 1.06 -5.60
C PRO A 39 -5.52 1.09 -4.71
N LEU A 40 -4.64 0.11 -4.90
CA LEU A 40 -3.39 -0.05 -4.15
C LEU A 40 -2.21 0.13 -5.10
N VAL A 41 -1.28 1.01 -4.76
CA VAL A 41 -0.07 1.31 -5.54
C VAL A 41 1.16 1.04 -4.67
N LEU A 42 2.08 0.22 -5.19
CA LEU A 42 3.41 0.08 -4.64
C LEU A 42 4.29 1.14 -5.31
N ALA A 43 4.75 2.13 -4.54
CA ALA A 43 5.50 3.25 -5.09
C ALA A 43 6.96 2.88 -5.33
N GLU A 44 7.39 2.99 -6.58
CA GLU A 44 8.81 2.92 -6.94
C GLU A 44 9.42 4.32 -6.99
N ASP A 45 10.75 4.39 -6.93
CA ASP A 45 11.44 5.67 -7.01
C ASP A 45 11.04 6.42 -8.29
N LEU A 46 10.77 7.72 -8.13
CA LEU A 46 10.34 8.64 -9.20
C LEU A 46 8.96 8.33 -9.81
N ILE A 47 8.13 7.52 -9.17
CA ILE A 47 6.74 7.32 -9.60
C ILE A 47 5.97 8.66 -9.64
N LYS A 48 5.17 8.85 -10.69
CA LYS A 48 4.24 9.97 -10.81
C LYS A 48 2.82 9.47 -10.64
N ILE A 49 2.06 10.14 -9.79
CA ILE A 49 0.64 9.85 -9.54
C ILE A 49 -0.16 11.04 -10.02
N GLU A 50 -1.09 10.79 -10.93
CA GLU A 50 -2.08 11.78 -11.37
C GLU A 50 -3.31 11.64 -10.47
N LEU A 51 -3.81 12.77 -9.96
CA LEU A 51 -4.93 12.84 -9.00
C LEU A 51 -6.22 13.31 -9.69
#